data_AF-A0A7K3FZJ0-F1
#
_entry.id   AF-A0A7K3FZJ0-F1
#
_cell.length_a   1.000
_cell.length_b   1.000
_cell.length_c   1.000
_cell.angle_alpha   90.00
_cell.angle_beta   90.00
_cell.angle_gamma   90.00
#
_symmetry.space_group_name_H-M   'P 1'
#
loop_
_entity.id
_entity.type
_entity.pdbx_description
1 polymer ?
#
loop_
_entity_poly.entity_id
_entity_poly.type
_entity_poly.pdbx_seq_one_letter_code
_entity_poly.pdbx_strand_id
1 'polypeptide(L)'
;LRGSAVNQDGASNGLTAPNGPSQERVIRQALTDAGLTTDDIDAVEAHGTGTRLGDPIEAQALLATYGHHRTTPHPLYLGSLKSNIGHAQAAAGVGGVIKMVQALRHGILPKTLHVDEPTPMVDWTTGAVELLTEQREWPDTGRARRAAVSSFGFGGTNAHVVLEQAPTETPADRAPAAATPVVTPWLLSAKSEQALHDQAARLDDFLTRNPTLSPAQIAWSLATTRTTHAHRAVVLGTDIRELHDQVRALAEGRTGPDIITGAATPGKTAFLFTGQGAQRVGMGMELYEAFPVFAKAFDEACAALDPHLDQPIAHTIRTGQHLDQTLYTQPALFAVEVALYRLVESFGLRPDFVAGHSIGEITAAHIAGVFDLTDAARLVTTRARLMQNATPGGTMIAIQAD
;
A
#
# COMPACT_ATOMS: atom_id res chain seq x y z
N LEU A 1 -20.35 6.79 -4.84
CA LEU A 1 -21.48 7.04 -5.76
C LEU A 1 -22.74 6.71 -4.99
N ARG A 2 -23.68 7.66 -4.84
CA ARG A 2 -24.87 7.47 -4.01
C ARG A 2 -26.08 7.00 -4.80
N GLY A 3 -26.21 7.47 -6.03
CA GLY A 3 -27.24 7.01 -6.98
C GLY A 3 -26.98 7.54 -8.38
N SER A 4 -27.71 7.01 -9.36
CA SER A 4 -27.58 7.40 -10.76
C SER A 4 -28.83 7.08 -11.56
N ALA A 5 -29.02 7.78 -12.68
CA ALA A 5 -30.04 7.42 -13.66
C ALA A 5 -29.57 7.71 -15.09
N VAL A 6 -30.14 6.97 -16.03
CA VAL A 6 -30.01 7.18 -17.47
C VAL A 6 -31.40 7.20 -18.08
N ASN A 7 -31.66 8.11 -19.01
CA ASN A 7 -32.89 8.11 -19.81
C ASN A 7 -32.62 8.59 -21.25
N GLN A 8 -33.68 8.81 -22.03
CA GLN A 8 -33.58 9.29 -23.41
C GLN A 8 -34.57 10.43 -23.67
N ASP A 9 -34.18 11.39 -24.51
CA ASP A 9 -34.94 12.59 -24.87
C ASP A 9 -36.25 12.31 -25.62
N GLY A 10 -36.37 11.11 -26.19
CA GLY A 10 -37.49 10.63 -26.97
C GLY A 10 -37.67 11.38 -28.28
N ALA A 11 -38.93 11.65 -28.63
CA ALA A 11 -39.30 12.46 -29.77
C ALA A 11 -39.12 13.96 -29.44
N SER A 12 -37.87 14.43 -29.44
CA SER A 12 -37.52 15.85 -29.27
C SER A 12 -37.63 16.62 -30.59
N ASN A 13 -37.37 17.94 -30.57
CA ASN A 13 -37.43 18.83 -31.74
C ASN A 13 -36.33 18.58 -32.81
N GLY A 14 -35.63 17.45 -32.72
CA GLY A 14 -34.58 17.03 -33.65
C GLY A 14 -33.65 16.05 -32.96
N LEU A 15 -33.01 15.15 -33.72
CA LEU A 15 -32.17 14.07 -33.17
C LEU A 15 -31.09 14.58 -32.18
N THR A 16 -30.56 15.78 -32.42
CA THR A 16 -29.51 16.41 -31.62
C THR A 16 -30.01 17.52 -30.70
N ALA A 17 -31.32 17.77 -30.66
CA ALA A 17 -31.90 18.83 -29.84
C ALA A 17 -32.16 18.29 -28.42
N PRO A 18 -31.58 18.92 -27.37
CA PRO A 18 -31.78 18.46 -26.00
C PRO A 18 -33.22 18.66 -25.54
N ASN A 19 -33.68 17.87 -24.56
CA ASN A 19 -35.04 17.94 -24.03
C ASN A 19 -35.07 18.22 -22.52
N GLY A 20 -35.46 19.43 -22.13
CA GLY A 20 -35.56 19.86 -20.72
C GLY A 20 -36.36 18.91 -19.82
N PRO A 21 -37.59 18.51 -20.18
CA PRO A 21 -38.36 17.55 -19.39
C PRO A 21 -37.67 16.19 -19.18
N SER A 22 -36.86 15.73 -20.15
CA SER A 22 -36.06 14.52 -20.01
C SER A 22 -34.89 14.72 -19.05
N GLN A 23 -34.24 15.88 -19.09
CA GLN A 23 -33.20 16.24 -18.12
C GLN A 23 -33.76 16.32 -16.68
N GLU A 24 -34.93 16.93 -16.49
CA GLU A 24 -35.57 16.95 -15.18
C GLU A 24 -35.93 15.54 -14.68
N ARG A 25 -36.43 14.67 -15.57
CA ARG A 25 -36.76 13.28 -15.22
C ARG A 25 -35.54 12.49 -14.80
N VAL A 26 -34.42 12.59 -15.52
CA VAL A 26 -33.20 11.86 -15.15
C VAL A 26 -32.63 12.36 -13.82
N ILE A 27 -32.73 13.66 -13.54
CA ILE A 27 -32.37 14.24 -12.24
C ILE A 27 -33.21 13.63 -11.12
N ARG A 28 -34.55 13.68 -11.23
CA ARG A 28 -35.46 13.12 -10.21
C ARG A 28 -35.26 11.62 -10.02
N GLN A 29 -35.00 10.89 -11.09
CA GLN A 29 -34.77 9.45 -11.02
C GLN A 29 -33.44 9.11 -10.33
N ALA A 30 -32.37 9.86 -10.58
CA ALA A 30 -31.09 9.67 -9.90
C ALA A 30 -31.16 10.01 -8.40
N LEU A 31 -31.94 11.04 -8.04
CA LEU A 31 -32.21 11.38 -6.64
C LEU A 31 -33.04 10.29 -5.94
N THR A 32 -34.05 9.76 -6.62
CA THR A 32 -34.86 8.63 -6.13
C THR A 32 -34.00 7.40 -5.88
N ASP A 33 -33.13 7.06 -6.85
CA ASP A 33 -32.15 5.96 -6.72
C ASP A 33 -31.18 6.18 -5.55
N ALA A 34 -30.77 7.43 -5.31
CA ALA A 34 -29.91 7.80 -4.18
C ALA A 34 -30.63 7.82 -2.82
N GLY A 35 -31.98 7.77 -2.81
CA GLY A 35 -32.79 7.99 -1.61
C GLY A 35 -32.67 9.43 -1.07
N LEU A 36 -32.49 10.40 -1.96
CA LEU A 36 -32.24 11.81 -1.63
C LEU A 36 -33.30 12.73 -2.25
N THR A 37 -33.35 13.95 -1.74
CA THR A 37 -34.15 15.05 -2.27
C THR A 37 -33.27 16.09 -2.98
N THR A 38 -33.88 17.07 -3.63
CA THR A 38 -33.17 18.18 -4.27
C THR A 38 -32.37 19.04 -3.28
N ASP A 39 -32.84 19.14 -2.04
CA ASP A 39 -32.21 19.94 -0.97
C ASP A 39 -30.95 19.29 -0.39
N ASP A 40 -30.77 18.00 -0.65
CA ASP A 40 -29.59 17.25 -0.25
C ASP A 40 -28.37 17.53 -1.14
N ILE A 41 -28.54 18.12 -2.33
CA ILE A 41 -27.45 18.35 -3.29
C ILE A 41 -26.97 19.80 -3.22
N ASP A 42 -25.67 19.99 -3.03
CA ASP A 42 -25.04 21.32 -2.85
C ASP A 42 -24.61 21.94 -4.18
N ALA A 43 -24.12 21.11 -5.09
CA ALA A 43 -23.53 21.58 -6.34
C ALA A 43 -23.82 20.64 -7.51
N VAL A 44 -23.90 21.19 -8.72
CA VAL A 44 -24.00 20.45 -9.97
C VAL A 44 -22.84 20.81 -10.89
N GLU A 45 -22.13 19.77 -11.30
CA GLU A 45 -21.26 19.79 -12.47
C GLU A 45 -22.13 19.51 -13.69
N ALA A 46 -22.44 20.57 -14.43
CA ALA A 46 -23.32 20.55 -15.58
C ALA A 46 -22.73 19.81 -16.77
N HIS A 47 -23.58 19.43 -17.71
CA HIS A 47 -23.15 19.14 -19.07
C HIS A 47 -22.54 20.39 -19.71
N GLY A 48 -23.16 21.56 -19.58
CA GLY A 48 -22.55 22.89 -19.74
C GLY A 48 -21.59 23.02 -20.90
N THR A 49 -22.08 22.85 -22.12
CA THR A 49 -21.28 22.83 -23.36
C THR A 49 -21.01 24.20 -23.97
N GLY A 50 -21.59 25.27 -23.43
CA GLY A 50 -21.43 26.62 -23.99
C GLY A 50 -22.31 26.86 -25.22
N THR A 51 -23.40 26.11 -25.38
CA THR A 51 -24.24 26.17 -26.58
C THR A 51 -25.43 27.10 -26.36
N ARG A 52 -25.75 27.93 -27.37
CA ARG A 52 -26.86 28.89 -27.30
C ARG A 52 -28.22 28.24 -26.99
N LEU A 53 -28.43 27.00 -27.43
CA LEU A 53 -29.68 26.27 -27.22
C LEU A 53 -29.63 25.39 -25.95
N GLY A 54 -28.54 24.65 -25.74
CA GLY A 54 -28.45 23.65 -24.68
C GLY A 54 -28.30 24.26 -23.29
N ASP A 55 -27.51 25.32 -23.14
CA ASP A 55 -27.23 25.90 -21.83
C ASP A 55 -28.50 26.47 -21.17
N PRO A 56 -29.39 27.21 -21.88
CA PRO A 56 -30.66 27.62 -21.30
C PRO A 56 -31.58 26.46 -20.93
N ILE A 57 -31.62 25.40 -21.75
CA ILE A 57 -32.45 24.21 -21.49
C ILE A 57 -31.97 23.49 -20.23
N GLU A 58 -30.66 23.33 -20.07
CA GLU A 58 -30.08 22.71 -18.88
C GLU A 58 -30.29 23.55 -17.62
N ALA A 59 -30.02 24.86 -17.69
CA ALA A 59 -30.22 25.75 -16.56
C ALA A 59 -31.69 25.77 -16.10
N GLN A 60 -32.64 25.78 -17.04
CA GLN A 60 -34.07 25.71 -16.72
C GLN A 60 -34.46 24.38 -16.08
N ALA A 61 -33.92 23.25 -16.56
CA ALA A 61 -34.17 21.94 -15.94
C ALA A 61 -33.62 21.89 -14.49
N LEU A 62 -32.47 22.50 -14.23
CA LEU A 62 -31.90 22.62 -12.89
C LEU A 62 -32.72 23.55 -11.98
N LEU A 63 -33.19 24.69 -12.49
CA LEU A 63 -34.08 25.60 -11.77
C LEU A 63 -35.41 24.93 -11.41
N ALA A 64 -36.01 24.18 -12.36
CA ALA A 64 -37.26 23.45 -12.18
C ALA A 64 -37.15 22.21 -11.28
N THR A 65 -35.94 21.79 -10.93
CA THR A 65 -35.67 20.69 -10.01
C THR A 65 -35.01 21.21 -8.74
N TYR A 66 -33.70 21.40 -8.75
CA TYR A 66 -32.90 21.81 -7.61
C TYR A 66 -33.17 23.23 -7.11
N GLY A 67 -33.54 24.14 -8.01
CA GLY A 67 -33.81 25.54 -7.67
C GLY A 67 -35.18 25.78 -7.03
N HIS A 68 -36.09 24.81 -7.14
CA HIS A 68 -37.48 24.95 -6.73
C HIS A 68 -37.69 24.56 -5.26
N HIS A 69 -38.37 25.42 -4.48
CA HIS A 69 -38.67 25.21 -3.05
C HIS A 69 -37.46 24.85 -2.18
N ARG A 70 -36.27 25.29 -2.55
CA ARG A 70 -35.05 25.01 -1.81
C ARG A 70 -35.15 25.61 -0.40
N THR A 71 -35.09 24.76 0.63
CA THR A 71 -35.24 25.19 2.04
C THR A 71 -33.91 25.51 2.72
N THR A 72 -32.81 25.08 2.11
CA THR A 72 -31.46 25.33 2.61
C THR A 72 -31.06 26.80 2.45
N PRO A 73 -30.26 27.37 3.38
CA PRO A 73 -29.83 28.77 3.31
C PRO A 73 -28.89 29.09 2.14
N HIS A 74 -28.36 28.07 1.45
CA HIS A 74 -27.45 28.21 0.32
C HIS A 74 -28.11 27.79 -1.00
N PRO A 75 -27.82 28.51 -2.10
CA PRO A 75 -28.27 28.09 -3.42
C PRO A 75 -27.59 26.78 -3.85
N LEU A 76 -28.10 26.17 -4.91
CA LEU A 76 -27.37 25.15 -5.65
C LEU A 76 -26.26 25.81 -6.44
N TYR A 77 -25.02 25.38 -6.23
CA TYR A 77 -23.87 25.89 -6.99
C TYR A 77 -23.72 25.19 -8.34
N LEU A 78 -23.54 25.94 -9.41
CA LEU A 78 -23.50 25.44 -10.78
C LEU A 78 -22.17 25.77 -11.46
N GLY A 79 -21.54 24.77 -12.09
CA GLY A 79 -20.36 24.99 -12.93
C GLY A 79 -20.13 23.87 -13.95
N SER A 80 -19.11 24.04 -14.80
CA SER A 80 -18.72 23.03 -15.79
C SER A 80 -17.19 23.00 -15.97
N LEU A 81 -16.59 21.82 -15.86
CA LEU A 81 -15.17 21.55 -16.15
C LEU A 81 -14.83 21.89 -17.60
N LYS A 82 -15.81 21.87 -18.51
CA LYS A 82 -15.58 22.18 -19.93
C LYS A 82 -15.09 23.61 -20.15
N SER A 83 -15.39 24.52 -19.22
CA SER A 83 -14.83 25.86 -19.24
C SER A 83 -13.30 25.90 -19.05
N ASN A 84 -12.70 24.87 -18.44
CA ASN A 84 -11.25 24.79 -18.20
C ASN A 84 -10.50 24.02 -19.28
N ILE A 85 -11.07 22.92 -19.78
CA ILE A 85 -10.37 21.98 -20.67
C ILE A 85 -11.09 21.71 -22.00
N GLY A 86 -12.22 22.38 -22.26
CA GLY A 86 -13.08 22.10 -23.41
C GLY A 86 -13.90 20.80 -23.25
N HIS A 87 -14.61 20.42 -24.31
CA HIS A 87 -15.45 19.22 -24.30
C HIS A 87 -14.63 17.97 -24.69
N ALA A 88 -14.25 17.16 -23.69
CA ALA A 88 -13.51 15.90 -23.86
C ALA A 88 -14.36 14.72 -24.42
N GLN A 89 -15.40 15.01 -25.20
CA GLN A 89 -16.31 14.03 -25.83
C GLN A 89 -16.72 12.89 -24.88
N ALA A 90 -16.42 11.63 -25.21
CA ALA A 90 -16.77 10.45 -24.42
C ALA A 90 -16.21 10.49 -22.98
N ALA A 91 -15.11 11.21 -22.74
CA ALA A 91 -14.52 11.38 -21.41
C ALA A 91 -15.13 12.55 -20.60
N ALA A 92 -16.08 13.31 -21.17
CA ALA A 92 -16.60 14.51 -20.52
C ALA A 92 -17.30 14.22 -19.19
N GLY A 93 -18.12 13.17 -19.12
CA GLY A 93 -18.82 12.80 -17.89
C GLY A 93 -17.86 12.40 -16.77
N VAL A 94 -16.89 11.53 -17.06
CA VAL A 94 -15.90 11.10 -16.04
C VAL A 94 -14.96 12.26 -15.64
N GLY A 95 -14.66 13.20 -16.55
CA GLY A 95 -13.95 14.43 -16.19
C GLY A 95 -14.70 15.23 -15.12
N GLY A 96 -16.01 15.43 -15.30
CA GLY A 96 -16.87 16.07 -14.31
C GLY A 96 -16.89 15.34 -12.96
N VAL A 97 -16.94 14.01 -12.98
CA VAL A 97 -16.82 13.18 -11.76
C VAL A 97 -15.47 13.39 -11.07
N ILE A 98 -14.36 13.40 -11.81
CA ILE A 98 -13.02 13.64 -11.25
C ILE A 98 -12.95 15.02 -10.59
N LYS A 99 -13.46 16.07 -11.26
CA LYS A 99 -13.54 17.42 -10.69
C LYS A 99 -14.30 17.41 -9.36
N MET A 100 -15.48 16.81 -9.32
CA MET A 100 -16.31 16.82 -8.11
C MET A 100 -15.75 15.93 -6.99
N VAL A 101 -15.09 14.81 -7.30
CA VAL A 101 -14.35 14.02 -6.31
C VAL A 101 -13.20 14.83 -5.70
N GLN A 102 -12.45 15.59 -6.51
CA GLN A 102 -11.42 16.48 -5.99
C GLN A 102 -12.02 17.63 -5.18
N ALA A 103 -13.12 18.23 -5.62
CA ALA A 103 -13.84 19.26 -4.87
C ALA A 103 -14.28 18.76 -3.48
N LEU A 104 -14.81 17.54 -3.39
CA LEU A 104 -15.17 16.89 -2.13
C LEU A 104 -13.94 16.65 -1.22
N ARG A 105 -12.82 16.18 -1.79
CA ARG A 105 -11.57 15.94 -1.05
C ARG A 105 -10.96 17.22 -0.49
N HIS A 106 -11.01 18.31 -1.25
CA HIS A 106 -10.44 19.60 -0.85
C HIS A 106 -11.42 20.50 -0.11
N GLY A 107 -12.71 20.15 -0.05
CA GLY A 107 -13.75 20.99 0.55
C GLY A 107 -13.89 22.35 -0.16
N ILE A 108 -13.67 22.40 -1.47
CA ILE A 108 -13.65 23.63 -2.28
C ILE A 108 -14.42 23.39 -3.57
N LEU A 109 -15.26 24.35 -3.96
CA LEU A 109 -15.94 24.42 -5.26
C LEU A 109 -15.15 25.36 -6.20
N PRO A 110 -14.46 24.82 -7.23
CA PRO A 110 -13.69 25.64 -8.17
C PRO A 110 -14.59 26.48 -9.08
N LYS A 111 -14.12 27.66 -9.47
CA LYS A 111 -14.84 28.54 -10.40
C LYS A 111 -15.03 27.90 -11.79
N THR A 112 -16.17 28.17 -12.41
CA THR A 112 -16.39 28.01 -13.85
C THR A 112 -15.87 29.25 -14.58
N LEU A 113 -15.20 29.06 -15.72
CA LEU A 113 -14.59 30.15 -16.48
C LEU A 113 -15.56 30.70 -17.54
N HIS A 114 -15.21 31.88 -18.08
CA HIS A 114 -15.90 32.54 -19.21
C HIS A 114 -17.36 32.94 -18.93
N VAL A 115 -17.66 33.27 -17.66
CA VAL A 115 -18.94 33.88 -17.26
C VAL A 115 -18.68 35.35 -16.98
N ASP A 116 -18.75 36.19 -18.03
CA ASP A 116 -18.69 37.65 -17.88
C ASP A 116 -20.03 38.16 -17.30
N GLU A 117 -21.14 37.68 -17.87
CA GLU A 117 -22.50 37.85 -17.36
C GLU A 117 -23.31 36.54 -17.55
N PRO A 118 -24.23 36.19 -16.63
CA PRO A 118 -25.13 35.06 -16.82
C PRO A 118 -25.98 35.24 -18.09
N THR A 119 -26.26 34.15 -18.81
CA THR A 119 -27.04 34.26 -20.06
C THR A 119 -28.45 34.86 -19.80
N PRO A 120 -28.90 35.85 -20.59
CA PRO A 120 -30.21 36.48 -20.43
C PRO A 120 -31.37 35.57 -20.89
N MET A 121 -31.07 34.43 -21.50
CA MET A 121 -32.05 33.42 -21.94
C MET A 121 -32.61 32.58 -20.78
N VAL A 122 -32.11 32.82 -19.56
CA VAL A 122 -32.51 32.12 -18.33
C VAL A 122 -32.89 33.16 -17.30
N ASP A 123 -34.06 33.00 -16.67
CA ASP A 123 -34.45 33.83 -15.53
C ASP A 123 -33.86 33.25 -14.23
N TRP A 124 -32.63 33.68 -13.92
CA TRP A 124 -31.89 33.26 -12.73
C TRP A 124 -32.55 33.70 -11.40
N THR A 125 -33.56 34.59 -11.43
CA THR A 125 -34.25 35.06 -10.23
C THR A 125 -35.34 34.09 -9.75
N THR A 126 -35.75 33.14 -10.60
CA THR A 126 -36.87 32.23 -10.34
C THR A 126 -36.55 31.06 -9.42
N GLY A 127 -35.27 30.81 -9.12
CA GLY A 127 -34.86 29.69 -8.28
C GLY A 127 -33.50 29.90 -7.64
N ALA A 128 -33.22 29.09 -6.62
CA ALA A 128 -31.99 29.20 -5.83
C ALA A 128 -30.83 28.45 -6.51
N VAL A 129 -30.40 28.88 -7.69
CA VAL A 129 -29.23 28.34 -8.43
C VAL A 129 -28.25 29.47 -8.72
N GLU A 130 -26.97 29.27 -8.37
CA GLU A 130 -25.91 30.28 -8.54
C GLU A 130 -24.74 29.71 -9.34
N LEU A 131 -24.28 30.45 -10.37
CA LEU A 131 -23.08 30.11 -11.12
C LEU A 131 -21.83 30.33 -10.25
N LEU A 132 -20.90 29.36 -10.27
CA LEU A 132 -19.61 29.45 -9.58
C LEU A 132 -18.65 30.40 -10.32
N THR A 133 -18.92 31.71 -10.33
CA THR A 133 -18.04 32.71 -10.97
C THR A 133 -16.72 32.91 -10.20
N GLU A 134 -16.71 32.56 -8.91
CA GLU A 134 -15.55 32.58 -8.03
C GLU A 134 -15.36 31.22 -7.34
N GLN A 135 -14.12 30.94 -6.92
CA GLN A 135 -13.84 29.76 -6.10
C GLN A 135 -14.45 29.97 -4.71
N ARG A 136 -15.11 28.95 -4.18
CA ARG A 136 -15.75 29.01 -2.86
C ARG A 136 -15.32 27.84 -1.99
N GLU A 137 -15.20 28.07 -0.70
CA GLU A 137 -15.17 26.98 0.27
C GLU A 137 -16.52 26.24 0.25
N TRP A 138 -16.47 24.92 0.32
CA TRP A 138 -17.68 24.11 0.40
C TRP A 138 -18.06 23.97 1.88
N PRO A 139 -19.13 24.63 2.35
CA PRO A 139 -19.44 24.68 3.77
C PRO A 139 -19.64 23.28 4.36
N ASP A 140 -19.19 23.09 5.60
CA ASP A 140 -19.59 21.96 6.42
C ASP A 140 -20.92 22.30 7.09
N THR A 141 -21.95 21.53 6.77
CA THR A 141 -23.32 21.73 7.26
C THR A 141 -23.72 20.66 8.29
N GLY A 142 -22.77 19.83 8.74
CA GLY A 142 -23.03 18.67 9.60
C GLY A 142 -23.61 17.46 8.85
N ARG A 143 -23.98 17.61 7.57
CA ARG A 143 -24.29 16.51 6.66
C ARG A 143 -23.15 16.30 5.66
N ALA A 144 -23.09 15.10 5.09
CA ALA A 144 -22.15 14.80 4.00
C ALA A 144 -22.36 15.79 2.84
N ARG A 145 -21.25 16.34 2.32
CA ARG A 145 -21.26 17.14 1.09
C ARG A 145 -21.67 16.27 -0.09
N ARG A 146 -22.54 16.79 -0.95
CA ARG A 146 -23.06 16.05 -2.10
C ARG A 146 -23.12 16.91 -3.35
N ALA A 147 -22.72 16.33 -4.47
CA ALA A 147 -22.83 16.98 -5.77
C ALA A 147 -23.40 16.01 -6.80
N ALA A 148 -23.98 16.57 -7.85
CA ALA A 148 -24.38 15.79 -9.01
C ALA A 148 -23.55 16.13 -10.26
N VAL A 149 -23.44 15.19 -11.17
CA VAL A 149 -22.76 15.37 -12.47
C VAL A 149 -23.73 14.99 -13.58
N SER A 150 -23.97 15.90 -14.51
CA SER A 150 -24.83 15.71 -15.69
C SER A 150 -24.01 15.47 -16.95
N SER A 151 -24.50 14.57 -17.81
CA SER A 151 -23.97 14.40 -19.16
C SER A 151 -25.08 14.06 -20.14
N PHE A 152 -25.26 14.90 -21.17
CA PHE A 152 -26.33 14.77 -22.15
C PHE A 152 -25.72 14.48 -23.52
N GLY A 153 -25.86 13.24 -23.98
CA GLY A 153 -25.30 12.81 -25.26
C GLY A 153 -26.06 13.40 -26.43
N PHE A 154 -25.34 13.77 -27.49
CA PHE A 154 -25.96 14.33 -28.70
C PHE A 154 -26.98 13.39 -29.37
N GLY A 155 -26.94 12.08 -29.09
CA GLY A 155 -27.95 11.10 -29.52
C GLY A 155 -29.19 11.04 -28.61
N GLY A 156 -29.36 12.03 -27.73
CA GLY A 156 -30.49 12.16 -26.80
C GLY A 156 -30.44 11.26 -25.58
N THR A 157 -29.34 10.54 -25.32
CA THR A 157 -29.20 9.74 -24.08
C THR A 157 -28.63 10.60 -22.97
N ASN A 158 -29.33 10.69 -21.85
CA ASN A 158 -28.95 11.51 -20.70
C ASN A 158 -28.49 10.65 -19.55
N ALA A 159 -27.49 11.12 -18.81
CA ALA A 159 -27.04 10.53 -17.56
C ALA A 159 -26.94 11.60 -16.47
N HIS A 160 -27.33 11.23 -15.26
CA HIS A 160 -27.15 12.05 -14.06
C HIS A 160 -26.67 11.15 -12.92
N VAL A 161 -25.56 11.52 -12.28
CA VAL A 161 -24.97 10.76 -11.17
C VAL A 161 -24.83 11.61 -9.93
N VAL A 162 -25.07 11.02 -8.75
CA VAL A 162 -24.96 11.70 -7.46
C VAL A 162 -23.74 11.17 -6.70
N LEU A 163 -22.86 12.09 -6.33
CA LEU A 163 -21.65 11.84 -5.55
C LEU A 163 -21.86 12.34 -4.12
N GLU A 164 -21.35 11.57 -3.16
CA GLU A 164 -21.41 11.88 -1.73
C GLU A 164 -19.99 11.80 -1.17
N GLN A 165 -19.67 12.72 -0.25
CA GLN A 165 -18.44 12.72 0.52
C GLN A 165 -18.21 11.35 1.17
N ALA A 166 -16.99 10.85 1.11
CA ALA A 166 -16.64 9.62 1.81
C ALA A 166 -16.84 9.81 3.34
N PRO A 167 -17.31 8.78 4.07
CA PRO A 167 -17.36 8.83 5.52
C PRO A 167 -16.00 9.23 6.09
N THR A 168 -16.00 10.08 7.12
CA THR A 168 -14.76 10.37 7.86
C THR A 168 -14.32 9.08 8.54
N GLU A 169 -13.24 8.48 8.08
CA GLU A 169 -12.59 7.41 8.82
C GLU A 169 -12.02 8.02 10.10
N THR A 170 -12.69 7.76 11.24
CA THR A 170 -12.03 7.92 12.53
C THR A 170 -10.81 7.00 12.48
N PRO A 171 -9.59 7.49 12.75
CA PRO A 171 -8.44 6.61 12.83
C PRO A 171 -8.80 5.51 13.81
N ALA A 172 -9.02 4.29 13.32
CA ALA A 172 -9.20 3.14 14.19
C ALA A 172 -8.03 3.19 15.17
N ASP A 173 -8.32 3.07 16.48
CA ASP A 173 -7.32 3.04 17.54
C ASP A 173 -6.16 2.20 17.03
N ARG A 174 -5.08 2.88 16.63
CA ARG A 174 -3.94 2.20 16.02
C ARG A 174 -3.50 1.25 17.11
N ALA A 175 -3.58 -0.05 16.82
CA ALA A 175 -2.98 -1.05 17.68
C ALA A 175 -1.60 -0.54 18.09
N PRO A 176 -1.21 -0.67 19.37
CA PRO A 176 0.03 -0.11 19.86
C PRO A 176 1.14 -0.46 18.88
N ALA A 177 1.87 0.55 18.43
CA ALA A 177 2.90 0.38 17.41
C ALA A 177 3.78 -0.80 17.83
N ALA A 178 3.73 -1.89 17.06
CA ALA A 178 4.68 -2.98 17.24
C ALA A 178 6.09 -2.36 17.22
N ALA A 179 6.99 -2.88 18.05
CA ALA A 179 8.36 -2.39 18.11
C ALA A 179 8.90 -2.19 16.68
N THR A 180 9.28 -0.97 16.35
CA THR A 180 9.80 -0.67 15.01
C THR A 180 11.01 -1.56 14.79
N PRO A 181 11.06 -2.35 13.70
CA PRO A 181 12.24 -3.13 13.39
C PRO A 181 13.47 -2.22 13.37
N VAL A 182 14.59 -2.69 13.92
CA VAL A 182 15.85 -1.94 13.93
C VAL A 182 16.24 -1.53 12.50
N VAL A 183 15.92 -2.37 11.51
CA VAL A 183 16.10 -2.11 10.07
C VAL A 183 14.76 -2.24 9.35
N THR A 184 14.39 -1.22 8.58
CA THR A 184 13.15 -1.20 7.79
C THR A 184 13.46 -1.32 6.29
N PRO A 185 13.09 -2.43 5.62
CA PRO A 185 13.35 -2.59 4.19
C PRO A 185 12.33 -1.85 3.33
N TRP A 186 12.81 -1.02 2.41
CA TRP A 186 12.00 -0.43 1.34
C TRP A 186 12.19 -1.19 0.04
N LEU A 187 11.11 -1.80 -0.42
CA LEU A 187 11.10 -2.67 -1.60
C LEU A 187 10.70 -1.88 -2.85
N LEU A 188 11.56 -1.86 -3.86
CA LEU A 188 11.26 -1.29 -5.16
C LEU A 188 11.38 -2.37 -6.23
N SER A 189 10.54 -2.29 -7.26
CA SER A 189 10.69 -3.14 -8.43
C SER A 189 10.16 -2.48 -9.70
N ALA A 190 10.74 -2.86 -10.83
CA ALA A 190 10.34 -2.39 -12.15
C ALA A 190 10.59 -3.44 -13.25
N LYS A 191 10.07 -3.16 -14.44
CA LYS A 191 10.20 -4.04 -15.61
C LYS A 191 11.57 -3.94 -16.31
N SER A 192 12.36 -2.93 -15.98
CA SER A 192 13.73 -2.73 -16.46
C SER A 192 14.56 -2.03 -15.39
N GLU A 193 15.88 -2.05 -15.54
CA GLU A 193 16.81 -1.33 -14.67
C GLU A 193 16.56 0.18 -14.68
N GLN A 194 16.43 0.80 -15.86
CA GLN A 194 16.09 2.22 -15.96
C GLN A 194 14.79 2.56 -15.24
N ALA A 195 13.74 1.74 -15.42
CA ALA A 195 12.46 1.98 -14.75
C ALA A 195 12.55 1.80 -13.23
N LEU A 196 13.55 1.07 -12.72
CA LEU A 196 13.81 0.94 -11.28
C LEU A 196 14.38 2.25 -10.72
N HIS A 197 15.33 2.86 -11.44
CA HIS A 197 15.87 4.19 -11.11
C HIS A 197 14.78 5.27 -11.17
N ASP A 198 13.96 5.27 -12.23
CA ASP A 198 12.83 6.20 -12.36
C ASP A 198 11.80 6.01 -11.23
N GLN A 199 11.58 4.77 -10.79
CA GLN A 199 10.68 4.47 -9.67
C GLN A 199 11.26 4.96 -8.33
N ALA A 200 12.57 4.89 -8.14
CA ALA A 200 13.26 5.46 -6.98
C ALA A 200 13.15 7.00 -6.98
N ALA A 201 13.34 7.66 -8.13
CA ALA A 201 13.18 9.11 -8.26
C ALA A 201 11.75 9.56 -7.90
N ARG A 202 10.73 8.84 -8.36
CA ARG A 202 9.32 9.12 -8.00
C ARG A 202 9.05 8.94 -6.51
N LEU A 203 9.76 8.01 -5.86
CA LEU A 203 9.66 7.81 -4.42
C LEU A 203 10.33 8.98 -3.67
N ASP A 204 11.54 9.41 -4.06
CA ASP A 204 12.21 10.60 -3.48
C ASP A 204 11.32 11.86 -3.59
N ASP A 205 10.72 12.12 -4.76
CA ASP A 205 9.77 13.21 -4.97
C ASP A 205 8.53 13.10 -4.07
N PHE A 206 8.05 11.89 -3.85
CA PHE A 206 6.89 11.63 -2.99
C PHE A 206 7.24 11.88 -1.52
N LEU A 207 8.40 11.40 -1.06
CA LEU A 207 8.87 11.56 0.31
C LEU A 207 9.12 13.03 0.64
N THR A 208 9.72 13.78 -0.28
CA THR A 208 9.93 15.22 -0.15
C THR A 208 8.62 15.99 0.06
N ARG A 209 7.53 15.58 -0.61
CA ARG A 209 6.20 16.18 -0.46
C ARG A 209 5.43 15.69 0.77
N ASN A 210 5.87 14.60 1.40
CA ASN A 210 5.17 13.95 2.51
C ASN A 210 6.12 13.62 3.67
N PRO A 211 6.78 14.63 4.29
CA PRO A 211 7.86 14.41 5.27
C PRO A 211 7.39 13.82 6.61
N THR A 212 6.07 13.73 6.84
CA THR A 212 5.48 13.24 8.10
C THR A 212 5.18 11.75 8.09
N LEU A 213 5.35 11.06 6.97
CA LEU A 213 5.11 9.61 6.87
C LEU A 213 6.24 8.83 7.56
N SER A 214 5.87 7.79 8.32
CA SER A 214 6.88 6.95 8.98
C SER A 214 7.51 5.95 8.01
N PRO A 215 8.78 5.54 8.23
CA PRO A 215 9.43 4.48 7.45
C PRO A 215 8.60 3.21 7.31
N ALA A 216 7.93 2.80 8.39
CA ALA A 216 7.10 1.60 8.41
C ALA A 216 5.85 1.72 7.52
N GLN A 217 5.20 2.89 7.49
CA GLN A 217 4.05 3.13 6.61
C GLN A 217 4.44 3.03 5.13
N ILE A 218 5.62 3.56 4.79
CA ILE A 218 6.18 3.51 3.43
C ILE A 218 6.54 2.06 3.08
N ALA A 219 7.28 1.37 3.94
CA ALA A 219 7.67 -0.03 3.75
C ALA A 219 6.45 -0.94 3.54
N TRP A 220 5.45 -0.82 4.42
CA TRP A 220 4.20 -1.57 4.31
C TRP A 220 3.49 -1.32 2.99
N SER A 221 3.37 -0.05 2.58
CA SER A 221 2.72 0.32 1.32
C SER A 221 3.48 -0.23 0.11
N LEU A 222 4.82 -0.13 0.11
CA LEU A 222 5.67 -0.68 -0.94
C LEU A 222 5.53 -2.21 -1.03
N ALA A 223 5.48 -2.90 0.10
CA ALA A 223 5.40 -4.36 0.15
C ALA A 223 4.01 -4.92 -0.23
N THR A 224 2.92 -4.23 0.13
CA THR A 224 1.56 -4.78 0.05
C THR A 224 0.68 -4.19 -1.05
N THR A 225 1.03 -3.03 -1.60
CA THR A 225 0.19 -2.29 -2.56
C THR A 225 0.86 -2.06 -3.92
N ARG A 226 2.02 -2.66 -4.15
CA ARG A 226 2.76 -2.56 -5.42
C ARG A 226 2.92 -3.93 -6.05
N THR A 227 2.74 -3.98 -7.37
CA THR A 227 3.06 -5.16 -8.16
C THR A 227 4.56 -5.40 -8.12
N THR A 228 4.97 -6.65 -7.86
CA THR A 228 6.38 -7.04 -7.88
C THR A 228 6.83 -7.38 -9.31
N HIS A 229 7.94 -6.77 -9.75
CA HIS A 229 8.54 -7.00 -11.07
C HIS A 229 9.93 -7.67 -10.98
N ALA A 230 10.55 -7.87 -12.14
CA ALA A 230 11.79 -8.65 -12.26
C ALA A 230 13.02 -7.89 -11.76
N HIS A 231 13.20 -6.62 -12.11
CA HIS A 231 14.29 -5.80 -11.59
C HIS A 231 13.88 -5.26 -10.23
N ARG A 232 14.68 -5.51 -9.20
CA ARG A 232 14.33 -5.23 -7.80
C ARG A 232 15.47 -4.48 -7.12
N ALA A 233 15.09 -3.63 -6.19
CA ALA A 233 15.99 -3.06 -5.20
C ALA A 233 15.39 -3.21 -3.81
N VAL A 234 16.25 -3.45 -2.83
CA VAL A 234 15.94 -3.31 -1.41
C VAL A 234 16.84 -2.23 -0.86
N VAL A 235 16.22 -1.17 -0.36
CA VAL A 235 16.90 -0.11 0.39
C VAL A 235 16.71 -0.40 1.88
N LEU A 236 17.83 -0.54 2.60
CA LEU A 236 17.85 -0.78 4.04
C LEU A 236 18.17 0.51 4.78
N GLY A 237 17.64 0.64 5.98
CA GLY A 237 17.92 1.77 6.86
C GLY A 237 17.13 1.70 8.15
N THR A 238 17.59 2.47 9.13
CA THR A 238 17.08 2.49 10.51
C THR A 238 16.22 3.72 10.79
N ASP A 239 16.39 4.77 9.99
CA ASP A 239 15.60 6.00 10.06
C ASP A 239 15.22 6.56 8.68
N ILE A 240 14.32 7.54 8.70
CA ILE A 240 13.74 8.13 7.48
C ILE A 240 14.76 8.88 6.62
N ARG A 241 15.78 9.51 7.23
CA ARG A 241 16.78 10.30 6.49
C ARG A 241 17.72 9.36 5.74
N GLU A 242 18.21 8.34 6.43
CA GLU A 242 19.04 7.29 5.83
C GLU A 242 18.32 6.65 4.63
N LEU A 243 17.08 6.20 4.83
CA LEU A 243 16.28 5.58 3.76
C LEU A 243 16.05 6.54 2.58
N HIS A 244 15.80 7.82 2.84
CA HIS A 244 15.61 8.82 1.79
C HIS A 244 16.89 9.03 0.98
N ASP A 245 18.04 9.15 1.64
CA ASP A 245 19.33 9.33 0.96
C ASP A 245 19.72 8.10 0.13
N GLN A 246 19.41 6.89 0.61
CA GLN A 246 19.62 5.66 -0.15
C GLN A 246 18.67 5.55 -1.35
N VAL A 247 17.40 5.99 -1.23
CA VAL A 247 16.47 6.07 -2.38
C VAL A 247 16.98 7.06 -3.43
N ARG A 248 17.51 8.22 -3.00
CA ARG A 248 18.12 9.19 -3.92
C ARG A 248 19.34 8.61 -4.61
N ALA A 249 20.21 7.93 -3.87
CA ALA A 249 21.37 7.24 -4.44
C ALA A 249 20.95 6.18 -5.47
N LEU A 250 19.93 5.38 -5.17
CA LEU A 250 19.35 4.43 -6.11
C LEU A 250 18.79 5.13 -7.35
N ALA A 251 18.10 6.26 -7.21
CA ALA A 251 17.58 7.04 -8.35
C ALA A 251 18.69 7.54 -9.28
N GLU A 252 19.86 7.87 -8.72
CA GLU A 252 21.06 8.30 -9.46
C GLU A 252 21.90 7.13 -10.02
N GLY A 253 21.46 5.88 -9.82
CA GLY A 253 22.20 4.70 -10.25
C GLY A 253 23.44 4.38 -9.41
N ARG A 254 23.55 4.97 -8.21
CA ARG A 254 24.63 4.68 -7.26
C ARG A 254 24.35 3.38 -6.51
N THR A 255 25.43 2.69 -6.15
CA THR A 255 25.40 1.48 -5.33
C THR A 255 25.95 1.78 -3.93
N GLY A 256 25.58 0.95 -2.96
CA GLY A 256 26.01 1.07 -1.57
C GLY A 256 25.71 -0.20 -0.79
N PRO A 257 26.27 -0.36 0.42
CA PRO A 257 26.06 -1.56 1.24
C PRO A 257 24.59 -1.77 1.60
N ASP A 258 23.82 -0.69 1.72
CA ASP A 258 22.40 -0.71 2.10
C ASP A 258 21.45 -0.64 0.88
N ILE A 259 22.00 -0.74 -0.34
CA ILE A 259 21.25 -0.79 -1.59
C ILE A 259 21.54 -2.12 -2.27
N ILE A 260 20.62 -3.06 -2.14
CA ILE A 260 20.73 -4.38 -2.77
C ILE A 260 19.90 -4.38 -4.04
N THR A 261 20.54 -4.45 -5.20
CA THR A 261 19.86 -4.57 -6.50
C THR A 261 20.02 -5.96 -7.08
N GLY A 262 19.06 -6.38 -7.89
CA GLY A 262 19.13 -7.65 -8.60
C GLY A 262 17.98 -7.86 -9.56
N ALA A 263 18.14 -8.83 -10.45
CA ALA A 263 17.07 -9.32 -11.30
C ALA A 263 16.58 -10.67 -10.75
N ALA A 264 15.28 -10.81 -10.58
CA ALA A 264 14.67 -12.07 -10.16
C ALA A 264 14.91 -13.14 -11.24
N THR A 265 15.54 -14.24 -10.83
CA THR A 265 15.74 -15.43 -11.66
C THR A 265 14.82 -16.55 -11.18
N PRO A 266 14.20 -17.32 -12.09
CA PRO A 266 13.49 -18.53 -11.70
C PRO A 266 14.51 -19.57 -11.24
N GLY A 267 14.15 -20.38 -10.24
CA GLY A 267 15.02 -21.42 -9.74
C GLY A 267 14.49 -22.08 -8.49
N LYS A 268 15.16 -23.16 -8.09
CA LYS A 268 14.93 -23.80 -6.81
C LYS A 268 15.78 -23.14 -5.72
N THR A 269 15.30 -23.13 -4.50
CA THR A 269 16.01 -22.59 -3.33
C THR A 269 16.54 -23.72 -2.45
N ALA A 270 17.79 -23.63 -2.04
CA ALA A 270 18.39 -24.54 -1.06
C ALA A 270 18.78 -23.78 0.21
N PHE A 271 18.49 -24.35 1.38
CA PHE A 271 19.01 -23.85 2.66
C PHE A 271 20.21 -24.70 3.10
N LEU A 272 21.30 -24.02 3.42
CA LEU A 272 22.58 -24.64 3.77
C LEU A 272 22.89 -24.39 5.23
N PHE A 273 23.08 -25.46 5.99
CA PHE A 273 23.37 -25.46 7.42
C PHE A 273 24.88 -25.61 7.65
N THR A 274 25.45 -24.76 8.49
CA THR A 274 26.89 -24.62 8.66
C THR A 274 27.49 -25.73 9.53
N GLY A 275 28.80 -25.91 9.38
CA GLY A 275 29.59 -26.79 10.24
C GLY A 275 30.11 -26.08 11.49
N GLN A 276 30.86 -26.82 12.30
CA GLN A 276 31.67 -26.25 13.37
C GLN A 276 32.72 -25.29 12.79
N GLY A 277 32.89 -24.12 13.41
CA GLY A 277 33.69 -23.00 12.91
C GLY A 277 32.86 -21.71 12.69
N ALA A 278 31.55 -21.82 12.58
CA ALA A 278 30.65 -20.66 12.40
C ALA A 278 30.25 -19.96 13.72
N GLN A 279 30.59 -20.56 14.88
CA GLN A 279 30.18 -20.03 16.18
C GLN A 279 30.85 -18.69 16.49
N ARG A 280 30.08 -17.80 17.12
CA ARG A 280 30.58 -16.56 17.72
C ARG A 280 29.85 -16.31 19.04
N VAL A 281 30.50 -15.60 19.95
CA VAL A 281 29.88 -15.19 21.22
C VAL A 281 28.62 -14.35 20.93
N GLY A 282 27.53 -14.65 21.62
CA GLY A 282 26.26 -13.93 21.49
C GLY A 282 25.52 -14.16 20.16
N MET A 283 25.87 -15.18 19.37
CA MET A 283 25.17 -15.47 18.11
C MET A 283 23.65 -15.63 18.32
N GLY A 284 22.87 -14.93 17.50
CA GLY A 284 21.40 -14.98 17.54
C GLY A 284 20.72 -14.15 18.63
N MET A 285 21.45 -13.51 19.56
CA MET A 285 20.81 -12.81 20.69
C MET A 285 20.06 -11.54 20.29
N GLU A 286 20.57 -10.77 19.33
CA GLU A 286 19.81 -9.63 18.75
C GLU A 286 18.52 -10.10 18.06
N LEU A 287 18.54 -11.27 17.42
CA LEU A 287 17.34 -11.86 16.80
C LEU A 287 16.37 -12.38 17.85
N TYR A 288 16.87 -12.93 18.95
CA TYR A 288 16.06 -13.34 20.09
C TYR A 288 15.28 -12.17 20.68
N GLU A 289 15.91 -11.00 20.82
CA GLU A 289 15.24 -9.80 21.32
C GLU A 289 14.24 -9.22 20.30
N ALA A 290 14.59 -9.25 19.01
CA ALA A 290 13.79 -8.62 17.96
C ALA A 290 12.61 -9.48 17.46
N PHE A 291 12.72 -10.81 17.46
CA PHE A 291 11.77 -11.70 16.79
C PHE A 291 11.24 -12.79 17.74
N PRO A 292 9.97 -12.69 18.20
CA PRO A 292 9.37 -13.70 19.06
C PRO A 292 9.37 -15.12 18.49
N VAL A 293 9.29 -15.27 17.15
CA VAL A 293 9.38 -16.57 16.47
C VAL A 293 10.76 -17.19 16.65
N PHE A 294 11.82 -16.39 16.51
CA PHE A 294 13.18 -16.85 16.74
C PHE A 294 13.37 -17.23 18.20
N ALA A 295 12.95 -16.36 19.14
CA ALA A 295 13.08 -16.61 20.58
C ALA A 295 12.42 -17.92 21.00
N LYS A 296 11.17 -18.14 20.57
CA LYS A 296 10.44 -19.38 20.84
C LYS A 296 11.17 -20.61 20.29
N ALA A 297 11.57 -20.59 19.03
CA ALA A 297 12.27 -21.72 18.41
C ALA A 297 13.64 -22.00 19.06
N PHE A 298 14.34 -20.95 19.47
CA PHE A 298 15.60 -21.04 20.20
C PHE A 298 15.42 -21.67 21.57
N ASP A 299 14.41 -21.23 22.33
CA ASP A 299 14.09 -21.79 23.66
C ASP A 299 13.68 -23.26 23.58
N GLU A 300 12.85 -23.62 22.58
CA GLU A 300 12.48 -25.02 22.33
C GLU A 300 13.69 -25.89 22.02
N ALA A 301 14.62 -25.40 21.18
CA ALA A 301 15.85 -26.12 20.88
C ALA A 301 16.77 -26.25 22.11
N CYS A 302 16.93 -25.17 22.90
CA CYS A 302 17.72 -25.22 24.14
C CYS A 302 17.13 -26.22 25.14
N ALA A 303 15.80 -26.20 25.34
CA ALA A 303 15.12 -27.13 26.24
C ALA A 303 15.29 -28.60 25.83
N ALA A 304 15.41 -28.88 24.54
CA ALA A 304 15.68 -30.23 24.04
C ALA A 304 17.15 -30.66 24.24
N LEU A 305 18.10 -29.72 24.23
CA LEU A 305 19.55 -29.98 24.36
C LEU A 305 20.01 -30.08 25.81
N ASP A 306 19.49 -29.21 26.68
CA ASP A 306 19.94 -29.04 28.07
C ASP A 306 19.91 -30.34 28.91
N PRO A 307 18.94 -31.28 28.74
CA PRO A 307 18.97 -32.57 29.45
C PRO A 307 20.19 -33.45 29.15
N HIS A 308 20.99 -33.10 28.14
CA HIS A 308 22.16 -33.86 27.70
C HIS A 308 23.49 -33.12 27.95
N LEU A 309 23.46 -31.98 28.64
CA LEU A 309 24.61 -31.10 28.89
C LEU A 309 24.77 -30.79 30.38
N ASP A 310 26.00 -30.46 30.80
CA ASP A 310 26.29 -30.15 32.21
C ASP A 310 25.88 -28.72 32.62
N GLN A 311 25.64 -27.84 31.65
CA GLN A 311 25.18 -26.47 31.85
C GLN A 311 24.22 -26.05 30.72
N PRO A 312 23.32 -25.08 30.96
CA PRO A 312 22.38 -24.61 29.95
C PRO A 312 23.07 -24.04 28.71
N ILE A 313 22.71 -24.51 27.52
CA ILE A 313 23.38 -24.12 26.27
C ILE A 313 23.19 -22.63 25.96
N ALA A 314 22.05 -22.06 26.34
CA ALA A 314 21.79 -20.63 26.19
C ALA A 314 22.79 -19.77 26.99
N HIS A 315 23.26 -20.25 28.14
CA HIS A 315 24.29 -19.56 28.92
C HIS A 315 25.61 -19.52 28.14
N THR A 316 26.06 -20.68 27.63
CA THR A 316 27.27 -20.78 26.78
C THR A 316 27.20 -19.88 25.56
N ILE A 317 26.06 -19.80 24.87
CA ILE A 317 25.88 -18.93 23.70
C ILE A 317 26.03 -17.46 24.08
N ARG A 318 25.41 -17.03 25.19
CA ARG A 318 25.45 -15.62 25.64
C ARG A 318 26.84 -15.20 26.13
N THR A 319 27.48 -16.03 26.95
CA THR A 319 28.74 -15.66 27.62
C THR A 319 29.98 -16.05 26.82
N GLY A 320 29.84 -16.99 25.88
CA GLY A 320 30.97 -17.61 25.18
C GLY A 320 31.70 -18.65 26.01
N GLN A 321 31.31 -18.87 27.27
CA GLN A 321 32.00 -19.79 28.17
C GLN A 321 31.88 -21.24 27.66
N HIS A 322 33.03 -21.87 27.39
CA HIS A 322 33.15 -23.20 26.81
C HIS A 322 32.65 -23.33 25.35
N LEU A 323 32.35 -22.22 24.66
CA LEU A 323 31.85 -22.25 23.28
C LEU A 323 32.89 -22.79 22.28
N ASP A 324 34.17 -22.80 22.65
CA ASP A 324 35.28 -23.39 21.91
C ASP A 324 35.43 -24.92 22.13
N GLN A 325 34.75 -25.47 23.12
CA GLN A 325 34.72 -26.91 23.38
C GLN A 325 33.65 -27.57 22.50
N THR A 326 34.05 -28.59 21.74
CA THR A 326 33.16 -29.31 20.81
C THR A 326 31.87 -29.78 21.49
N LEU A 327 31.94 -30.17 22.76
CA LEU A 327 30.79 -30.54 23.60
C LEU A 327 29.67 -29.49 23.58
N TYR A 328 30.01 -28.20 23.57
CA TYR A 328 29.05 -27.09 23.56
C TYR A 328 28.93 -26.42 22.19
N THR A 329 29.98 -26.40 21.37
CA THR A 329 29.94 -25.77 20.05
C THR A 329 28.87 -26.39 19.15
N GLN A 330 28.80 -27.72 19.08
CA GLN A 330 27.87 -28.39 18.16
C GLN A 330 26.39 -28.21 18.57
N PRO A 331 25.99 -28.44 19.85
CA PRO A 331 24.65 -28.11 20.32
C PRO A 331 24.27 -26.64 20.13
N ALA A 332 25.22 -25.72 20.38
CA ALA A 332 24.96 -24.30 20.23
C ALA A 332 24.64 -23.90 18.79
N LEU A 333 25.43 -24.41 17.82
CA LEU A 333 25.19 -24.19 16.40
C LEU A 333 23.84 -24.78 15.97
N PHE A 334 23.52 -26.00 16.40
CA PHE A 334 22.23 -26.63 16.11
C PHE A 334 21.05 -25.77 16.61
N ALA A 335 21.09 -25.28 17.86
CA ALA A 335 20.02 -24.45 18.42
C ALA A 335 19.80 -23.16 17.62
N VAL A 336 20.89 -22.46 17.26
CA VAL A 336 20.81 -21.21 16.51
C VAL A 336 20.32 -21.44 15.09
N GLU A 337 20.81 -22.48 14.42
CA GLU A 337 20.40 -22.77 13.04
C GLU A 337 18.93 -23.21 12.93
N VAL A 338 18.43 -24.00 13.90
CA VAL A 338 17.00 -24.33 13.97
C VAL A 338 16.17 -23.06 14.17
N ALA A 339 16.57 -22.16 15.06
CA ALA A 339 15.88 -20.90 15.29
C ALA A 339 15.91 -19.97 14.07
N LEU A 340 17.06 -19.88 13.37
CA LEU A 340 17.20 -19.13 12.11
C LEU A 340 16.27 -19.67 11.03
N TYR A 341 16.20 -20.99 10.89
CA TYR A 341 15.28 -21.62 9.94
C TYR A 341 13.83 -21.24 10.22
N ARG A 342 13.38 -21.35 11.48
CA ARG A 342 12.00 -21.02 11.86
C ARG A 342 11.69 -19.54 11.65
N LEU A 343 12.64 -18.65 11.87
CA LEU A 343 12.49 -17.23 11.56
C LEU A 343 12.26 -17.00 10.06
N VAL A 344 13.13 -17.57 9.20
CA VAL A 344 13.01 -17.41 7.75
C VAL A 344 11.72 -18.05 7.21
N GLU A 345 11.33 -19.21 7.74
CA GLU A 345 10.08 -19.89 7.42
C GLU A 345 8.85 -19.01 7.74
N SER A 346 8.90 -18.26 8.85
CA SER A 346 7.81 -17.36 9.24
C SER A 346 7.58 -16.19 8.28
N PHE A 347 8.59 -15.83 7.48
CA PHE A 347 8.45 -14.86 6.39
C PHE A 347 7.88 -15.48 5.11
N GLY A 348 7.53 -16.76 5.13
CA GLY A 348 6.94 -17.50 4.00
C GLY A 348 7.95 -18.13 3.06
N LEU A 349 9.26 -18.09 3.38
CA LEU A 349 10.28 -18.76 2.57
C LEU A 349 10.28 -20.26 2.86
N ARG A 350 10.29 -21.08 1.80
CA ARG A 350 10.37 -22.53 1.88
C ARG A 350 11.47 -23.05 0.95
N PRO A 351 12.42 -23.85 1.45
CA PRO A 351 13.44 -24.43 0.59
C PRO A 351 12.87 -25.61 -0.22
N ASP A 352 13.35 -25.78 -1.44
CA ASP A 352 13.19 -27.02 -2.22
C ASP A 352 14.15 -28.11 -1.74
N PHE A 353 15.31 -27.70 -1.22
CA PHE A 353 16.35 -28.59 -0.72
C PHE A 353 16.96 -28.08 0.57
N VAL A 354 17.37 -29.00 1.43
CA VAL A 354 18.23 -28.70 2.57
C VAL A 354 19.50 -29.52 2.48
N ALA A 355 20.62 -28.93 2.87
CA ALA A 355 21.88 -29.62 3.00
C ALA A 355 22.65 -29.02 4.17
N GLY A 356 23.55 -29.80 4.76
CA GLY A 356 24.35 -29.30 5.88
C GLY A 356 25.75 -29.86 5.85
N HIS A 357 26.68 -29.09 6.37
CA HIS A 357 28.08 -29.50 6.43
C HIS A 357 28.38 -30.16 7.79
N SER A 358 28.57 -31.49 7.80
CA SER A 358 28.94 -32.24 9.02
C SER A 358 27.88 -32.11 10.12
N ILE A 359 28.10 -31.31 11.17
CA ILE A 359 27.07 -31.03 12.19
C ILE A 359 25.80 -30.43 11.56
N GLY A 360 25.93 -29.52 10.59
CA GLY A 360 24.77 -28.92 9.93
C GLY A 360 23.87 -29.95 9.24
N GLU A 361 24.37 -31.15 8.90
CA GLU A 361 23.54 -32.20 8.30
C GLU A 361 22.51 -32.76 9.29
N ILE A 362 22.80 -32.74 10.59
CA ILE A 362 21.83 -33.09 11.65
C ILE A 362 20.73 -32.02 11.70
N THR A 363 21.09 -30.73 11.60
CA THR A 363 20.11 -29.64 11.48
C THR A 363 19.24 -29.83 10.23
N ALA A 364 19.86 -30.07 9.07
CA ALA A 364 19.15 -30.30 7.82
C ALA A 364 18.19 -31.50 7.90
N ALA A 365 18.62 -32.61 8.50
CA ALA A 365 17.79 -33.79 8.70
C ALA A 365 16.59 -33.52 9.63
N HIS A 366 16.78 -32.76 10.71
CA HIS A 366 15.68 -32.31 11.56
C HIS A 366 14.69 -31.43 10.78
N ILE A 367 15.19 -30.43 10.04
CA ILE A 367 14.35 -29.53 9.23
C ILE A 367 13.59 -30.28 8.13
N ALA A 368 14.20 -31.31 7.54
CA ALA A 368 13.56 -32.19 6.57
C ALA A 368 12.53 -33.17 7.20
N GLY A 369 12.41 -33.21 8.53
CA GLY A 369 11.49 -34.09 9.25
C GLY A 369 11.97 -35.54 9.40
N VAL A 370 13.26 -35.81 9.18
CA VAL A 370 13.87 -37.13 9.41
C VAL A 370 13.95 -37.44 10.91
N PHE A 371 14.27 -36.42 11.71
CA PHE A 371 14.29 -36.49 13.17
C PHE A 371 13.35 -35.45 13.77
N ASP A 372 12.64 -35.82 14.82
CA ASP A 372 12.03 -34.80 15.68
C ASP A 372 13.12 -34.03 16.45
N LEU A 373 12.71 -32.94 17.13
CA LEU A 373 13.66 -32.05 17.80
C LEU A 373 14.40 -32.77 18.94
N THR A 374 13.73 -33.67 19.66
CA THR A 374 14.30 -34.39 20.80
C THR A 374 15.34 -35.41 20.35
N ASP A 375 15.04 -36.19 19.31
CA ASP A 375 15.97 -37.15 18.74
C ASP A 375 17.17 -36.47 18.09
N ALA A 376 16.95 -35.36 17.37
CA ALA A 376 18.03 -34.55 16.82
C ALA A 376 18.93 -33.97 17.92
N ALA A 377 18.33 -33.43 19.00
CA ALA A 377 19.05 -32.89 20.15
C ALA A 377 19.90 -33.97 20.86
N ARG A 378 19.35 -35.17 21.05
CA ARG A 378 20.07 -36.31 21.60
C ARG A 378 21.24 -36.74 20.70
N LEU A 379 21.03 -36.75 19.38
CA LEU A 379 22.07 -37.12 18.41
C LEU A 379 23.23 -36.11 18.42
N VAL A 380 22.94 -34.81 18.31
CA VAL A 380 23.99 -33.78 18.30
C VAL A 380 24.79 -33.76 19.60
N THR A 381 24.12 -33.82 20.76
CA THR A 381 24.79 -33.78 22.07
C THR A 381 25.62 -35.05 22.31
N THR A 382 25.10 -36.22 21.93
CA THR A 382 25.85 -37.49 22.02
C THR A 382 27.09 -37.45 21.13
N ARG A 383 26.95 -36.99 19.89
CA ARG A 383 28.07 -36.83 18.96
C ARG A 383 29.11 -35.86 19.50
N ALA A 384 28.69 -34.70 19.98
CA ALA A 384 29.55 -33.67 20.54
C ALA A 384 30.39 -34.20 21.72
N ARG A 385 29.75 -34.94 22.64
CA ARG A 385 30.42 -35.59 23.77
C ARG A 385 31.43 -36.64 23.35
N LEU A 386 31.09 -37.48 22.36
CA LEU A 386 32.02 -38.50 21.86
C LEU A 386 33.24 -37.87 21.18
N MET A 387 33.02 -36.81 20.38
CA MET A 387 34.11 -36.07 19.73
C MET A 387 34.99 -35.33 20.73
N GLN A 388 34.42 -34.73 21.77
CA GLN A 388 35.16 -34.07 22.85
C GLN A 388 36.12 -35.03 23.57
N ASN A 389 35.72 -36.30 23.70
CA ASN A 389 36.48 -37.36 24.36
C ASN A 389 37.35 -38.19 23.41
N ALA A 390 37.48 -37.79 22.14
CA ALA A 390 38.33 -38.49 21.19
C ALA A 390 39.80 -38.43 21.61
N THR A 391 40.60 -39.40 21.16
CA THR A 391 42.03 -39.47 21.49
C THR A 391 42.74 -38.15 21.15
N PRO A 392 43.44 -37.53 22.12
CA PRO A 392 44.20 -36.31 21.86
C PRO A 392 45.25 -36.48 20.76
N GLY A 393 45.58 -35.39 20.06
CA GLY A 393 46.62 -35.37 19.02
C GLY A 393 46.11 -35.43 17.57
N GLY A 394 44.79 -35.47 17.36
CA GLY A 394 44.20 -35.24 16.04
C GLY A 394 44.25 -33.76 15.61
N THR A 395 44.47 -33.51 14.33
CA THR A 395 44.49 -32.17 13.72
C THR A 395 43.62 -32.15 12.46
N MET A 396 42.94 -31.04 12.23
CA MET A 396 42.27 -30.72 10.96
C MET A 396 42.98 -29.52 10.31
N ILE A 397 43.21 -29.58 9.00
CA ILE A 397 43.82 -28.50 8.23
C ILE A 397 42.98 -28.23 6.98
N ALA A 398 42.71 -26.95 6.71
CA ALA A 398 42.13 -26.52 5.43
C ALA A 398 43.27 -26.33 4.43
N ILE A 399 43.24 -27.08 3.32
CA ILE A 399 44.26 -27.03 2.27
C ILE A 399 43.63 -26.40 1.04
N GLN A 400 44.18 -25.27 0.60
CA GLN A 400 43.97 -24.79 -0.77
C GLN A 400 45.01 -25.50 -1.65
N ALA A 401 44.57 -26.50 -2.40
CA ALA A 401 45.38 -27.22 -3.38
C ALA A 401 44.83 -26.92 -4.78
N ASP A 402 45.72 -26.59 -5.71
CA ASP A 402 45.40 -26.26 -7.10
C ASP A 402 45.06 -27.49 -7.95
#